data_AF-W8X2G8-F1
#
_entry.id   AF-W8X2G8-F1
#
_cell.length_a   1.000
_cell.length_b   1.000
_cell.length_c   1.000
_cell.angle_alpha   90.00
_cell.angle_beta   90.00
_cell.angle_gamma   90.00
#
_symmetry.space_group_name_H-M   'P 1'
#
loop_
_entity.id
_entity.type
_entity.pdbx_description
1 polymer ?
#
loop_
_entity_poly.entity_id
_entity_poly.type
_entity_poly.pdbx_seq_one_letter_code
_entity_poly.pdbx_strand_id
1 'polypeptide(L)'
;MTDFRHTLPDAGAYAAPAAVRNRVLRNTYWLLALSLIPTVLGAAVGLSFGMNQAMATSPGISTLIFLVGAIGLMFMIERNKNSSLGVALLLGFTFFMGVMLSRLLGHVLGLGNGAQLIMLAFGGTAAVFGVMAAVATTTKRDFTHLQKFLFVGVVLLLVAMVANIFLQLPALMLTLSVLAIGIFSAFLLVDLQRIVQGGETNYVSATLAVYLDLYNIFANLLMLLGIFGGNRE
;
A
#
# COMPACT_ATOMS: atom_id res chain seq x y z
N MET A 1 -28.21 -53.46 -11.46
CA MET A 1 -27.73 -52.19 -12.03
C MET A 1 -27.77 -51.16 -10.92
N THR A 2 -26.67 -51.04 -10.19
CA THR A 2 -26.50 -50.08 -9.10
C THR A 2 -26.30 -48.69 -9.69
N ASP A 3 -27.18 -47.78 -9.32
CA ASP A 3 -27.16 -46.36 -9.71
C ASP A 3 -25.85 -45.72 -9.19
N PHE A 4 -24.85 -45.61 -10.08
CA PHE A 4 -23.70 -44.72 -9.88
C PHE A 4 -24.15 -43.28 -10.10
N ARG A 5 -24.88 -42.73 -9.12
CA ARG A 5 -25.12 -41.29 -9.04
C ARG A 5 -23.80 -40.61 -8.69
N HIS A 6 -23.08 -40.17 -9.72
CA HIS A 6 -22.03 -39.18 -9.62
C HIS A 6 -22.62 -37.92 -8.97
N THR A 7 -22.47 -37.78 -7.65
CA THR A 7 -22.61 -36.49 -6.99
C THR A 7 -21.46 -35.63 -7.48
N LEU A 8 -21.74 -34.70 -8.39
CA LEU A 8 -20.80 -33.66 -8.78
C LEU A 8 -20.40 -32.92 -7.49
N PRO A 9 -19.10 -32.67 -7.25
CA PRO A 9 -18.69 -31.81 -6.13
C PRO A 9 -19.37 -30.45 -6.30
N ASP A 10 -20.05 -29.99 -5.26
CA ASP A 10 -20.60 -28.64 -5.21
C ASP A 10 -19.52 -27.62 -5.61
N ALA A 11 -19.79 -26.81 -6.63
CA ALA A 11 -18.91 -25.74 -7.08
C ALA A 11 -18.69 -24.62 -6.02
N GLY A 12 -19.17 -24.80 -4.80
CA GLY A 12 -18.90 -23.96 -3.62
C GLY A 12 -17.81 -24.50 -2.69
N ALA A 13 -17.22 -25.67 -2.96
CA ALA A 13 -16.34 -26.39 -2.03
C ALA A 13 -14.89 -25.86 -1.90
N TYR A 14 -14.56 -24.71 -2.49
CA TYR A 14 -13.21 -24.11 -2.43
C TYR A 14 -13.15 -22.77 -1.70
N ALA A 15 -14.23 -22.31 -1.06
CA ALA A 15 -14.13 -21.19 -0.13
C ALA A 15 -13.50 -21.67 1.19
N ALA A 16 -12.44 -21.00 1.65
CA ALA A 16 -11.83 -21.30 2.95
C ALA A 16 -12.92 -21.37 4.04
N PRO A 17 -12.86 -22.33 4.98
CA PRO A 17 -13.86 -22.45 6.04
C PRO A 17 -14.07 -21.10 6.75
N ALA A 18 -15.31 -20.75 7.11
CA ALA A 18 -15.64 -19.44 7.67
C ALA A 18 -14.76 -19.03 8.87
N ALA A 19 -14.34 -20.02 9.69
CA ALA A 19 -13.40 -19.82 10.79
C ALA A 19 -11.99 -19.36 10.34
N VAL A 20 -11.48 -19.90 9.23
CA VAL A 20 -10.19 -19.51 8.64
C VAL A 20 -10.28 -18.09 8.10
N ARG A 21 -11.34 -17.78 7.36
CA ARG A 21 -11.60 -16.44 6.80
C ARG A 21 -11.66 -15.36 7.89
N ASN A 22 -12.43 -15.59 8.94
CA ASN A 22 -12.55 -14.64 10.06
C ASN A 22 -11.22 -14.45 10.80
N ARG A 23 -10.39 -15.50 10.89
CA ARG A 23 -9.05 -15.41 11.47
C ARG A 23 -8.13 -14.54 10.61
N VAL A 24 -8.11 -14.75 9.29
CA VAL A 24 -7.29 -13.95 8.37
C VAL A 24 -7.72 -12.49 8.41
N LEU A 25 -9.02 -12.19 8.35
CA LEU A 25 -9.55 -10.83 8.46
C LEU A 25 -9.05 -10.12 9.71
N ARG A 26 -9.29 -10.71 10.89
CA ARG A 26 -8.90 -10.12 12.17
C ARG A 26 -7.39 -9.93 12.28
N ASN A 27 -6.62 -10.95 11.90
CA ASN A 27 -5.16 -10.89 11.99
C ASN A 27 -4.57 -9.87 11.02
N THR A 28 -5.16 -9.74 9.82
CA THR A 28 -4.73 -8.74 8.84
C THR A 28 -4.95 -7.34 9.37
N TYR A 29 -6.13 -7.02 9.90
CA TYR A 29 -6.38 -5.68 10.44
C TYR A 29 -5.53 -5.36 11.68
N TRP A 30 -5.28 -6.34 12.56
CA TRP A 30 -4.38 -6.15 13.69
C TRP A 30 -2.93 -5.92 13.24
N LEU A 31 -2.45 -6.74 12.32
CA LEU A 31 -1.08 -6.63 11.82
C LEU A 31 -0.88 -5.35 11.00
N LEU A 32 -1.90 -4.94 10.25
CA LEU A 32 -1.93 -3.66 9.54
C LEU A 32 -1.80 -2.50 10.53
N ALA A 33 -2.64 -2.44 11.57
CA ALA A 33 -2.56 -1.40 12.60
C ALA A 33 -1.19 -1.40 13.30
N LEU A 34 -0.67 -2.58 13.64
CA LEU A 34 0.65 -2.74 14.25
C LEU A 34 1.77 -2.22 13.33
N SER A 35 1.66 -2.42 12.01
CA SER A 35 2.65 -2.00 11.01
C SER A 35 2.72 -0.48 10.79
N LEU A 36 1.69 0.27 11.20
CA LEU A 36 1.73 1.72 11.15
C LEU A 36 2.69 2.32 12.19
N ILE A 37 2.85 1.66 13.35
CA ILE A 37 3.78 2.10 14.41
C ILE A 37 5.23 2.18 13.89
N PRO A 38 5.84 1.09 13.36
CA PRO A 38 7.19 1.17 12.79
C PRO A 38 7.26 2.11 11.59
N THR A 39 6.19 2.30 10.82
CA THR A 39 6.17 3.30 9.73
C THR A 39 6.36 4.71 10.27
N VAL A 40 5.62 5.09 11.32
CA VAL A 40 5.75 6.41 11.97
C VAL A 40 7.13 6.56 12.62
N LEU A 41 7.61 5.52 13.31
CA LEU A 41 8.96 5.52 13.89
C LEU A 41 10.05 5.67 12.83
N GLY A 42 9.94 4.96 11.71
CA GLY A 42 10.86 5.05 10.59
C GLY A 42 10.86 6.44 9.97
N ALA A 43 9.69 7.06 9.81
CA ALA A 43 9.59 8.45 9.36
C ALA A 43 10.26 9.42 10.33
N ALA A 44 10.02 9.28 11.63
CA ALA A 44 10.63 10.12 12.67
C ALA A 44 12.17 9.98 12.68
N VAL A 45 12.68 8.74 12.59
CA VAL A 45 14.11 8.46 12.46
C VAL A 45 14.67 9.07 11.17
N GLY A 46 14.02 8.88 10.03
CA GLY A 46 14.48 9.43 8.76
C GLY A 46 14.57 10.96 8.77
N LEU A 47 13.66 11.64 9.49
CA LEU A 47 13.69 13.08 9.69
C LEU A 47 14.78 13.53 10.67
N SER A 48 14.94 12.86 11.81
CA SER A 48 15.88 13.27 12.85
C SER A 48 17.35 13.07 12.48
N PHE A 49 17.66 12.00 11.74
CA PHE A 49 19.01 11.70 11.29
C PHE A 49 19.41 12.44 10.00
N GLY A 50 18.55 13.33 9.48
CA GLY A 50 18.84 14.06 8.25
C GLY A 50 18.93 13.17 7.02
N MET A 51 18.34 11.96 7.06
CA MET A 51 18.32 11.02 5.95
C MET A 51 17.63 11.62 4.73
N ASN A 52 16.63 12.48 4.95
CA ASN A 52 16.04 13.32 3.91
C ASN A 52 17.09 14.16 3.14
N GLN A 53 18.07 14.75 3.84
CA GLN A 53 19.13 15.56 3.23
C GLN A 53 20.18 14.68 2.55
N ALA A 54 20.59 13.58 3.19
CA ALA A 54 21.53 12.62 2.61
C ALA A 54 20.99 11.99 1.30
N MET A 55 19.69 11.66 1.27
CA MET A 55 19.01 11.13 0.08
C MET A 55 18.82 12.18 -1.02
N ALA A 56 18.78 13.48 -0.65
CA ALA A 56 18.70 14.58 -1.62
C ALA A 56 20.04 14.82 -2.34
N THR A 57 21.17 14.56 -1.68
CA THR A 57 22.52 14.71 -2.26
C THR A 57 22.79 13.68 -3.37
N SER A 58 22.24 12.46 -3.27
CA SER A 58 22.38 11.42 -4.29
C SER A 58 21.04 10.76 -4.66
N PRO A 59 20.19 11.45 -5.45
CA PRO A 59 18.86 10.96 -5.80
C PRO A 59 18.87 9.60 -6.50
N GLY A 60 19.84 9.33 -7.37
CA GLY A 60 19.93 8.05 -8.10
C GLY A 60 20.26 6.87 -7.19
N ILE A 61 21.18 7.06 -6.24
CA ILE A 61 21.59 6.01 -5.30
C ILE A 61 20.45 5.72 -4.31
N SER A 62 19.78 6.76 -3.80
CA SER A 62 18.65 6.57 -2.89
C SER A 62 17.47 5.86 -3.55
N THR A 63 17.14 6.18 -4.81
CA THR A 63 16.10 5.46 -5.58
C THR A 63 16.49 3.99 -5.83
N LEU A 64 17.77 3.71 -6.11
CA LEU A 64 18.23 2.34 -6.31
C LEU A 64 18.20 1.52 -5.02
N ILE A 65 18.66 2.09 -3.90
CA ILE A 65 18.54 1.49 -2.56
C ILE A 65 17.07 1.23 -2.23
N PHE A 66 16.19 2.19 -2.52
CA PHE A 66 14.75 2.02 -2.34
C PHE A 66 14.22 0.83 -3.14
N LEU A 67 14.51 0.76 -4.44
CA LEU A 67 14.00 -0.30 -5.31
C LEU A 67 14.51 -1.68 -4.88
N VAL A 68 15.82 -1.80 -4.66
CA VAL A 68 16.45 -3.07 -4.24
C VAL A 68 15.97 -3.48 -2.86
N GLY A 69 15.91 -2.55 -1.91
CA GLY A 69 15.44 -2.79 -0.55
C GLY A 69 13.97 -3.21 -0.51
N ALA A 70 13.10 -2.48 -1.22
CA ALA A 70 11.67 -2.77 -1.28
C ALA A 70 11.41 -4.13 -1.93
N ILE A 71 11.97 -4.40 -3.11
CA ILE A 71 11.78 -5.68 -3.81
C ILE A 71 12.37 -6.84 -2.99
N GLY A 72 13.57 -6.67 -2.44
CA GLY A 72 14.24 -7.69 -1.63
C GLY A 72 13.46 -8.04 -0.36
N LEU A 73 12.98 -7.04 0.38
CA LEU A 73 12.18 -7.25 1.57
C LEU A 73 10.81 -7.85 1.24
N MET A 74 10.12 -7.38 0.20
CA MET A 74 8.84 -7.98 -0.23
C MET A 74 9.02 -9.46 -0.57
N PHE A 75 10.07 -9.81 -1.31
CA PHE A 75 10.38 -11.21 -1.63
C PHE A 75 10.65 -12.03 -0.37
N MET A 76 11.41 -11.48 0.59
CA MET A 76 11.69 -12.16 1.85
C MET A 76 10.45 -12.34 2.72
N ILE A 77 9.55 -11.36 2.78
CA ILE A 77 8.27 -11.46 3.49
C ILE A 77 7.43 -12.58 2.88
N GLU A 78 7.27 -12.57 1.55
CA GLU A 78 6.43 -13.52 0.85
C GLU A 78 6.97 -14.95 0.97
N ARG A 79 8.30 -15.11 0.94
CA ARG A 79 8.97 -16.40 1.17
C ARG A 79 8.76 -16.91 2.60
N ASN A 80 8.65 -16.02 3.58
CA ASN A 80 8.56 -16.36 5.01
C ASN A 80 7.15 -16.15 5.60
N LYS A 81 6.13 -15.96 4.77
CA LYS A 81 4.75 -15.62 5.19
C LYS A 81 4.09 -16.63 6.12
N ASN A 82 4.56 -17.87 6.14
CA ASN A 82 4.03 -18.95 6.98
C ASN A 82 4.77 -19.08 8.34
N SER A 83 5.67 -18.15 8.66
CA SER A 83 6.48 -18.15 9.88
C SER A 83 6.36 -16.81 10.63
N SER A 84 6.67 -16.80 11.93
CA SER A 84 6.80 -15.56 12.74
C SER A 84 7.85 -14.62 12.16
N LEU A 85 8.84 -15.15 11.45
CA LEU A 85 9.83 -14.36 10.72
C LEU A 85 9.18 -13.46 9.66
N GLY A 86 8.13 -13.93 8.97
CA GLY A 86 7.40 -13.12 7.99
C GLY A 86 6.76 -11.87 8.60
N VAL A 87 6.25 -11.98 9.84
CA VAL A 87 5.72 -10.85 10.61
C VAL A 87 6.83 -9.87 10.96
N ALA A 88 7.97 -10.36 11.46
CA ALA A 88 9.11 -9.50 11.81
C ALA A 88 9.67 -8.77 10.57
N LEU A 89 9.78 -9.45 9.44
CA LEU A 89 10.19 -8.85 8.17
C LEU A 89 9.18 -7.81 7.68
N LEU A 90 7.89 -8.05 7.83
CA LEU A 90 6.85 -7.08 7.48
C LEU A 90 6.99 -5.81 8.32
N LEU A 91 7.18 -5.93 9.64
CA LEU A 91 7.39 -4.78 10.51
C LEU A 91 8.68 -4.02 10.14
N GLY A 92 9.77 -4.74 9.87
CA GLY A 92 11.01 -4.14 9.36
C GLY A 92 10.85 -3.45 8.01
N PHE A 93 10.06 -4.02 7.10
CA PHE A 93 9.71 -3.41 5.82
C PHE A 93 8.90 -2.13 6.00
N THR A 94 7.91 -2.13 6.88
CA THR A 94 7.11 -0.93 7.15
C THR A 94 7.94 0.18 7.82
N PHE A 95 8.90 -0.18 8.67
CA PHE A 95 9.90 0.76 9.18
C PHE A 95 10.74 1.36 8.05
N PHE A 96 11.30 0.52 7.18
CA PHE A 96 12.07 0.96 6.01
C PHE A 96 11.27 1.91 5.13
N MET A 97 10.01 1.58 4.83
CA MET A 97 9.11 2.43 4.05
C MET A 97 8.84 3.77 4.75
N GLY A 98 8.72 3.78 6.08
CA GLY A 98 8.66 5.00 6.89
C GLY A 98 9.90 5.88 6.73
N VAL A 99 11.11 5.30 6.80
CA VAL A 99 12.37 6.02 6.56
C VAL A 99 12.39 6.63 5.16
N MET A 100 11.93 5.90 4.15
CA MET A 100 11.88 6.40 2.77
C MET A 100 10.87 7.55 2.59
N LEU A 101 9.76 7.50 3.35
CA LEU A 101 8.74 8.54 3.38
C LEU A 101 9.24 9.85 4.01
N SER A 102 10.28 9.80 4.85
CA SER A 102 10.86 10.97 5.51
C SER A 102 11.32 12.05 4.53
N ARG A 103 11.71 11.69 3.30
CA ARG A 103 12.06 12.67 2.26
C ARG A 103 10.86 13.53 1.86
N LEU A 104 9.72 12.90 1.60
CA LEU A 104 8.49 13.60 1.24
C LEU A 104 7.96 14.40 2.44
N LEU A 105 7.97 13.79 3.63
CA LEU A 105 7.56 14.47 4.86
C LEU A 105 8.43 15.68 5.16
N GLY A 106 9.75 15.57 5.00
CA GLY A 106 10.68 16.67 5.22
C GLY A 106 10.45 17.82 4.26
N HIS A 107 10.09 17.53 3.00
CA HIS A 107 9.70 18.56 2.04
C HIS A 107 8.42 19.30 2.48
N VAL A 108 7.39 18.56 2.89
CA VAL A 108 6.11 19.14 3.32
C VAL A 108 6.22 19.87 4.66
N LEU A 109 7.01 19.36 5.61
CA LEU A 109 7.26 20.00 6.91
C LEU A 109 8.04 21.31 6.78
N GLY A 110 8.73 21.53 5.65
CA GLY A 110 9.34 22.83 5.34
C GLY A 110 8.32 23.92 4.96
N LEU A 111 7.04 23.58 4.76
CA LEU A 111 5.95 24.52 4.50
C LEU A 111 5.38 25.03 5.82
N GLY A 112 4.92 26.28 5.86
CA GLY A 112 4.39 26.91 7.09
C GLY A 112 3.19 26.16 7.71
N ASN A 113 2.45 25.39 6.90
CA ASN A 113 1.33 24.55 7.32
C ASN A 113 1.58 23.04 7.13
N GLY A 114 2.84 22.59 7.05
CA GLY A 114 3.20 21.20 6.74
C GLY A 114 2.56 20.15 7.64
N ALA A 115 2.51 20.38 8.95
CA ALA A 115 1.86 19.47 9.90
C ALA A 115 0.36 19.27 9.62
N GLN A 116 -0.34 20.34 9.24
CA GLN A 116 -1.76 20.29 8.87
C GLN A 116 -1.96 19.46 7.60
N LEU A 117 -1.07 19.62 6.60
CA LEU A 117 -1.15 18.85 5.35
C LEU A 117 -0.92 17.35 5.57
N ILE A 118 0.01 16.99 6.46
CA ILE A 118 0.23 15.59 6.85
C ILE A 118 -1.00 15.00 7.53
N MET A 119 -1.61 15.73 8.47
CA MET A 119 -2.84 15.31 9.13
C MET A 119 -4.00 15.15 8.14
N LEU A 120 -4.12 16.05 7.16
CA LEU A 120 -5.13 15.98 6.11
C LEU A 120 -4.90 14.78 5.18
N ALA A 121 -3.65 14.50 4.80
CA ALA A 121 -3.31 13.32 3.99
C ALA A 121 -3.62 12.01 4.73
N PHE A 122 -3.31 11.96 6.04
CA PHE A 122 -3.63 10.82 6.89
C PHE A 122 -5.15 10.61 7.00
N GLY A 123 -5.90 11.68 7.29
CA GLY A 123 -7.37 11.65 7.34
C GLY A 123 -7.99 11.25 6.00
N GLY A 124 -7.49 11.76 4.89
CA GLY A 124 -7.93 11.39 3.54
C GLY A 124 -7.67 9.91 3.24
N THR A 125 -6.50 9.39 3.60
CA THR A 125 -6.17 7.97 3.44
C THR A 125 -7.07 7.09 4.30
N ALA A 126 -7.35 7.49 5.54
CA ALA A 126 -8.28 6.80 6.43
C ALA A 126 -9.72 6.80 5.88
N ALA A 127 -10.17 7.91 5.28
CA ALA A 127 -11.47 8.00 4.62
C ALA A 127 -11.55 7.06 3.41
N VAL A 128 -10.53 7.04 2.55
CA VAL A 128 -10.44 6.09 1.43
C VAL A 128 -10.48 4.65 1.92
N PHE A 129 -9.69 4.31 2.95
CA PHE A 129 -9.72 2.98 3.56
C PHE A 129 -11.10 2.61 4.08
N GLY A 130 -11.76 3.51 4.83
CA GLY A 130 -13.09 3.27 5.37
C GLY A 130 -14.13 3.02 4.28
N VAL A 131 -14.12 3.82 3.21
CA VAL A 131 -15.02 3.63 2.06
C VAL A 131 -14.73 2.31 1.36
N MET A 132 -13.48 2.01 1.03
CA MET A 132 -13.12 0.77 0.33
C MET A 132 -13.41 -0.47 1.18
N ALA A 133 -13.18 -0.42 2.49
CA ALA A 133 -13.54 -1.49 3.41
C ALA A 133 -15.05 -1.70 3.51
N ALA A 134 -15.84 -0.62 3.56
CA ALA A 134 -17.30 -0.71 3.54
C ALA A 134 -17.80 -1.32 2.22
N VAL A 135 -17.27 -0.88 1.08
CA VAL A 135 -17.64 -1.43 -0.24
C VAL A 135 -17.23 -2.90 -0.35
N ALA A 136 -16.01 -3.28 0.07
CA ALA A 136 -15.51 -4.65 0.03
C ALA A 136 -16.35 -5.63 0.87
N THR A 137 -16.90 -5.17 1.99
CA THR A 137 -17.71 -6.00 2.90
C THR A 137 -19.18 -6.09 2.51
N THR A 138 -19.74 -5.05 1.88
CA THR A 138 -21.16 -5.00 1.51
C THR A 138 -21.44 -5.48 0.09
N THR A 139 -20.46 -5.37 -0.82
CA THR A 139 -20.65 -5.66 -2.25
C THR A 139 -20.43 -7.14 -2.57
N LYS A 140 -21.42 -7.74 -3.25
CA LYS A 140 -21.36 -9.13 -3.73
C LYS A 140 -20.68 -9.31 -5.10
N ARG A 141 -20.47 -8.22 -5.84
CA ARG A 141 -19.78 -8.24 -7.14
C ARG A 141 -18.31 -8.54 -6.91
N ASP A 142 -17.77 -9.57 -7.56
CA ASP A 142 -16.35 -9.89 -7.53
C ASP A 142 -15.53 -8.88 -8.35
N PHE A 143 -14.54 -8.25 -7.75
CA PHE A 143 -13.60 -7.28 -8.33
C PHE A 143 -12.23 -7.90 -8.63
N THR A 144 -11.99 -9.17 -8.32
CA THR A 144 -10.70 -9.85 -8.55
C THR A 144 -10.25 -9.77 -10.01
N HIS A 145 -11.18 -9.73 -10.96
CA HIS A 145 -10.90 -9.53 -12.38
C HIS A 145 -10.18 -8.20 -12.69
N LEU A 146 -10.37 -7.16 -11.86
CA LEU A 146 -9.71 -5.86 -12.04
C LEU A 146 -8.21 -5.93 -11.73
N GLN A 147 -7.73 -6.92 -10.97
CA GLN A 147 -6.33 -6.99 -10.55
C GLN A 147 -5.36 -6.95 -11.75
N LYS A 148 -5.66 -7.68 -12.83
CA LYS A 148 -4.83 -7.68 -14.05
C LYS A 148 -4.82 -6.32 -14.74
N PHE A 149 -5.97 -5.67 -14.80
CA PHE A 149 -6.11 -4.33 -15.39
C PHE A 149 -5.36 -3.28 -14.55
N LEU A 150 -5.52 -3.31 -13.24
CA LEU A 150 -4.83 -2.42 -12.31
C LEU A 150 -3.31 -2.61 -12.35
N PHE A 151 -2.85 -3.86 -12.52
CA PHE A 151 -1.42 -4.14 -12.71
C PHE A 151 -0.86 -3.47 -13.96
N VAL A 152 -1.57 -3.54 -15.09
CA VAL A 152 -1.20 -2.79 -16.31
C VAL A 152 -1.19 -1.28 -16.03
N GLY A 153 -2.16 -0.78 -15.27
CA GLY A 153 -2.20 0.61 -14.82
C GLY A 153 -0.95 1.03 -14.05
N VAL A 154 -0.48 0.22 -13.11
CA VAL A 154 0.75 0.48 -12.35
C VAL A 154 1.98 0.44 -13.25
N VAL A 155 2.06 -0.50 -14.19
CA VAL A 155 3.17 -0.55 -15.16
C VAL A 155 3.22 0.73 -15.99
N LEU A 156 2.07 1.20 -16.50
CA LEU A 156 1.99 2.46 -17.23
C LEU A 156 2.36 3.65 -16.35
N LEU A 157 1.93 3.66 -15.09
CA LEU A 157 2.27 4.69 -14.12
C LEU A 157 3.78 4.74 -13.88
N LEU A 158 4.44 3.59 -13.70
CA LEU A 158 5.90 3.51 -13.53
C LEU A 158 6.64 4.01 -14.78
N VAL A 159 6.20 3.62 -15.98
CA VAL A 159 6.79 4.11 -17.23
C VAL A 159 6.65 5.62 -17.33
N ALA A 160 5.49 6.17 -17.00
CA ALA A 160 5.25 7.60 -17.03
C ALA A 160 6.04 8.37 -15.93
N MET A 161 6.24 7.76 -14.75
CA MET A 161 7.13 8.31 -13.72
C MET A 161 8.57 8.39 -14.21
N VAL A 162 9.08 7.34 -14.87
CA VAL A 162 10.43 7.33 -15.46
C VAL A 162 10.53 8.38 -16.56
N ALA A 163 9.54 8.47 -17.45
CA ALA A 163 9.50 9.51 -18.48
C ALA A 163 9.53 10.91 -17.87
N ASN A 164 8.80 11.14 -16.77
CA ASN A 164 8.79 12.43 -16.12
C ASN A 164 10.11 12.82 -15.46
N ILE A 165 11.02 11.88 -15.18
CA ILE A 165 12.37 12.22 -14.71
C ILE A 165 13.12 13.04 -15.79
N PHE A 166 12.90 12.73 -17.06
CA PHE A 166 13.52 13.43 -18.20
C PHE A 166 12.71 14.66 -18.65
N LEU A 167 11.38 14.55 -18.64
CA LEU A 167 10.50 15.63 -19.10
C LEU A 167 10.33 16.74 -18.05
N GLN A 168 10.44 16.41 -16.76
CA GLN A 168 10.33 17.32 -15.64
C GLN A 168 9.07 18.20 -15.67
N LEU A 169 7.93 17.63 -16.12
CA LEU A 169 6.69 18.38 -16.28
C LEU A 169 5.87 18.39 -14.98
N PRO A 170 5.62 19.57 -14.37
CA PRO A 170 4.82 19.64 -13.14
C PRO A 170 3.40 19.11 -13.32
N ALA A 171 2.77 19.39 -14.47
CA ALA A 171 1.42 18.92 -14.78
C ALA A 171 1.35 17.38 -14.89
N LEU A 172 2.40 16.73 -15.39
CA LEU A 172 2.47 15.28 -15.47
C LEU A 172 2.61 14.66 -14.07
N MET A 173 3.42 15.24 -13.18
CA MET A 173 3.51 14.81 -11.77
C MET A 173 2.15 14.84 -11.06
N LEU A 174 1.39 15.93 -11.22
CA LEU A 174 0.04 16.05 -10.66
C LEU A 174 -0.90 14.97 -11.20
N THR A 175 -0.89 14.77 -12.52
CA THR A 175 -1.70 13.74 -13.18
C THR A 175 -1.35 12.35 -12.67
N LEU A 176 -0.06 12.03 -12.55
CA LEU A 176 0.41 10.74 -12.03
C LEU A 176 0.00 10.53 -10.57
N SER A 177 0.02 11.58 -9.76
CA SER A 177 -0.40 11.50 -8.36
C SER A 177 -1.88 11.17 -8.22
N VAL A 178 -2.74 11.84 -9.00
CA VAL A 178 -4.19 11.59 -9.00
C VAL A 178 -4.49 10.18 -9.51
N LEU A 179 -3.83 9.76 -10.60
CA LEU A 179 -3.96 8.41 -11.13
C LEU A 179 -3.49 7.34 -10.13
N ALA A 180 -2.37 7.58 -9.44
CA ALA A 180 -1.87 6.69 -8.39
C ALA A 180 -2.91 6.50 -7.30
N ILE A 181 -3.48 7.59 -6.76
CA ILE A 181 -4.51 7.52 -5.72
C ILE A 181 -5.69 6.67 -6.21
N GLY A 182 -6.19 6.90 -7.42
CA GLY A 182 -7.29 6.12 -7.99
C GLY A 182 -6.96 4.63 -8.16
N ILE A 183 -5.79 4.32 -8.72
CA ILE A 183 -5.33 2.94 -8.95
C ILE A 183 -5.13 2.20 -7.63
N PHE A 184 -4.42 2.78 -6.67
CA PHE A 184 -4.17 2.15 -5.38
C PHE A 184 -5.44 2.08 -4.51
N SER A 185 -6.39 3.01 -4.66
CA SER A 185 -7.72 2.87 -4.03
C SER A 185 -8.50 1.69 -4.61
N ALA A 186 -8.38 1.46 -5.93
CA ALA A 186 -9.00 0.30 -6.57
C ALA A 186 -8.30 -1.02 -6.20
N PHE A 187 -6.97 -1.03 -6.08
CA PHE A 187 -6.24 -2.19 -5.52
C PHE A 187 -6.68 -2.48 -4.09
N LEU A 188 -6.78 -1.45 -3.25
CA LEU A 188 -7.23 -1.59 -1.88
C LEU A 188 -8.61 -2.25 -1.81
N LEU A 189 -9.56 -1.84 -2.67
CA LEU A 189 -10.86 -2.50 -2.79
C LEU A 189 -10.73 -3.98 -3.15
N VAL A 190 -9.92 -4.30 -4.17
CA VAL A 190 -9.70 -5.68 -4.63
C VAL A 190 -9.09 -6.53 -3.51
N ASP A 191 -8.05 -6.04 -2.84
CA ASP A 191 -7.35 -6.80 -1.80
C ASP A 191 -8.20 -6.96 -0.54
N LEU A 192 -8.91 -5.92 -0.09
CA LEU A 192 -9.90 -6.04 0.98
C LEU A 192 -10.99 -7.04 0.63
N GLN A 193 -11.48 -7.03 -0.60
CA GLN A 193 -12.49 -7.99 -1.02
C GLN A 193 -11.95 -9.43 -1.04
N ARG A 194 -10.72 -9.65 -1.51
CA ARG A 194 -10.06 -10.98 -1.46
C ARG A 194 -9.91 -11.49 -0.03
N ILE A 195 -9.59 -10.62 0.93
CA ILE A 195 -9.52 -10.98 2.35
C ILE A 195 -10.93 -11.32 2.89
N VAL A 196 -11.94 -10.49 2.60
CA VAL A 196 -13.32 -10.67 3.06
C VAL A 196 -13.97 -11.92 2.48
N GLN A 197 -13.69 -12.25 1.23
CA GLN A 197 -14.24 -13.41 0.54
C GLN A 197 -13.44 -14.69 0.79
N GLY A 198 -12.25 -14.60 1.41
CA GLY A 198 -11.38 -15.73 1.70
C GLY A 198 -10.54 -16.20 0.50
N GLY A 199 -10.38 -15.36 -0.52
CA GLY A 199 -9.45 -15.57 -1.63
C GLY A 199 -7.98 -15.35 -1.26
N GLU A 200 -7.70 -14.63 -0.16
CA GLU A 200 -6.39 -14.56 0.47
C GLU A 200 -6.43 -15.30 1.82
N THR A 201 -5.54 -16.28 1.99
CA THR A 201 -5.55 -17.16 3.17
C THR A 201 -4.42 -16.86 4.15
N ASN A 202 -3.48 -16.00 3.77
CA ASN A 202 -2.35 -15.62 4.61
C ASN A 202 -2.44 -14.13 5.00
N TYR A 203 -2.52 -13.87 6.31
CA TYR A 203 -2.66 -12.52 6.85
C TYR A 203 -1.40 -11.66 6.65
N VAL A 204 -0.21 -12.26 6.48
CA VAL A 204 1.03 -11.51 6.22
C VAL A 204 1.03 -10.96 4.80
N SER A 205 0.75 -11.78 3.77
CA SER A 205 0.62 -11.27 2.39
C SER A 205 -0.55 -10.30 2.25
N ALA A 206 -1.68 -10.59 2.89
CA ALA A 206 -2.82 -9.68 2.95
C ALA A 206 -2.44 -8.31 3.54
N THR A 207 -1.69 -8.31 4.65
CA THR A 207 -1.26 -7.06 5.29
C THR A 207 -0.27 -6.31 4.40
N LEU A 208 0.68 -7.01 3.76
CA LEU A 208 1.65 -6.39 2.86
C LEU A 208 0.95 -5.66 1.70
N ALA A 209 -0.02 -6.31 1.05
CA ALA A 209 -0.78 -5.71 -0.06
C ALA A 209 -1.55 -4.46 0.38
N VAL A 210 -2.38 -4.59 1.42
CA VAL A 210 -3.18 -3.47 1.96
C VAL A 210 -2.29 -2.33 2.45
N TYR A 211 -1.15 -2.64 3.08
CA TYR A 211 -0.18 -1.63 3.50
C TYR A 211 0.40 -0.86 2.32
N LEU A 212 0.80 -1.55 1.24
CA LEU A 212 1.34 -0.92 0.04
C LEU A 212 0.33 0.04 -0.61
N ASP A 213 -0.94 -0.36 -0.67
CA ASP A 213 -1.99 0.51 -1.20
C ASP A 213 -2.13 1.78 -0.35
N LEU A 214 -2.24 1.63 0.97
CA LEU A 214 -2.37 2.76 1.89
C LEU A 214 -1.14 3.68 1.87
N TYR A 215 0.06 3.11 1.80
CA TYR A 215 1.30 3.87 1.67
C TYR A 215 1.28 4.74 0.41
N ASN A 216 0.91 4.15 -0.73
CA ASN A 216 0.87 4.88 -1.99
C ASN A 216 -0.25 5.92 -2.02
N ILE A 217 -1.43 5.62 -1.49
CA ILE A 217 -2.52 6.59 -1.35
C ILE A 217 -2.05 7.78 -0.50
N PHE A 218 -1.45 7.51 0.67
CA PHE A 218 -0.94 8.54 1.56
C PHE A 218 0.13 9.40 0.90
N ALA A 219 1.17 8.78 0.32
CA ALA A 219 2.28 9.51 -0.30
C ALA A 219 1.79 10.41 -1.46
N ASN A 220 0.90 9.90 -2.32
CA ASN A 220 0.39 10.69 -3.44
C ASN A 220 -0.60 11.77 -3.00
N LEU A 221 -1.43 11.52 -1.98
CA LEU A 221 -2.28 12.56 -1.37
C LEU A 221 -1.43 13.66 -0.74
N LEU A 222 -0.41 13.29 0.03
CA LEU A 222 0.50 14.23 0.69
C LEU A 222 1.26 15.08 -0.34
N MET A 223 1.70 14.47 -1.44
CA MET A 223 2.34 15.20 -2.54
C MET A 223 1.38 16.22 -3.19
N LEU A 224 0.14 15.82 -3.50
CA LEU A 224 -0.86 16.75 -4.05
C LEU A 224 -1.16 17.90 -3.09
N LEU A 225 -1.37 17.59 -1.80
CA LEU A 225 -1.64 18.58 -0.77
C LEU A 225 -0.45 19.51 -0.53
N GLY A 226 0.78 18.99 -0.59
CA GLY A 226 2.01 19.79 -0.53
C GLY A 226 2.14 20.78 -1.69
N ILE A 227 1.70 20.40 -2.89
CA ILE A 227 1.77 21.26 -4.08
C ILE A 227 0.66 22.33 -4.05
N PHE A 228 -0.58 21.97 -3.74
CA PHE A 228 -1.74 22.86 -3.83
C PHE A 228 -2.09 23.60 -2.55
N GLY A 229 -1.85 22.97 -1.39
CA GLY A 229 -2.20 23.51 -0.08
C GLY A 229 -1.01 24.07 0.70
N GLY A 230 0.20 24.04 0.14
CA GLY A 230 1.41 24.50 0.81
C GLY A 230 1.54 26.02 0.86
N ASN A 231 1.53 26.59 2.07
CA ASN A 231 1.87 27.99 2.29
C ASN A 231 3.39 28.14 2.40
N ARG A 232 3.95 29.06 1.61
CA ARG A 232 5.39 29.37 1.56
C ARG A 232 5.75 30.66 2.30
N GLU A 233 5.03 30.94 3.38
CA GLU A 233 5.28 32.10 4.26
C GLU A 233 5.95 31.67 5.57
#